data_AF-A0A9D5G8Y5-F1
#
_entry.id   AF-A0A9D5G8Y5-F1
#
_cell.length_a   1.000
_cell.length_b   1.000
_cell.length_c   1.000
_cell.angle_alpha   90.00
_cell.angle_beta   90.00
_cell.angle_gamma   90.00
#
_symmetry.space_group_name_H-M   'P 1'
#
loop_
_entity.id
_entity.type
_entity.pdbx_description
1 polymer ?
#
loop_
_entity_poly.entity_id
_entity_poly.type
_entity_poly.pdbx_seq_one_letter_code
_entity_poly.pdbx_strand_id
1 'polypeptide(L)'
;MSAQATFSVERTGRRLRSLENIAACGPLAVSWVTIGGLAGGAFLWYAAVTHAALGPAATDAALIVALALGLAAVFALWYGYAAYFARRADVGLITALRADAPTWAAFAVAALGLVSPIALGSPARLAAIALGLFALGKIGVAARFVPTVRDVLVAFVVTRVAIIIVAELAAIVIAQRPGQHVAESTNPLLAVWGRWDAVHYLDVARRGYYGTDMAFFPLSPALIRLVGGALGNDLIGGLLVSNGALFFGLLFFYKLVEHQYTRSVARRAIFYVSIFPTAVFFSAVYTEALFFALTVASFYYIREHRWLTAGIIGAFASLTRVEGVLLFVPFLIEALASAGNGRAWKPLVATPARAARLLTGGLLIPLGLAAYMATLWVLRGDPLYFSHVQTHWDRRLAPPWASLGHAYRTIAHGVHGHAPALIAGQTIELAFTFLMVAILIAGFKRLPVSFSAYMTLSIIVPMSTSSLMSMPRFALVLFPMFVILALWGARPWVNNVVVAFSLPLLGLFTVFFSDWYWVA
;
A
#
# COMPACT_ATOMS: atom_id res chain seq x y z
N MET A 1 -37.24 -20.80 -35.83
CA MET A 1 -37.09 -19.36 -36.13
C MET A 1 -37.57 -18.41 -35.01
N SER A 2 -37.95 -18.86 -33.80
CA SER A 2 -38.50 -17.97 -32.76
C SER A 2 -37.56 -17.55 -31.62
N ALA A 3 -36.37 -18.13 -31.48
CA ALA A 3 -35.41 -17.78 -30.42
C ALA A 3 -34.50 -16.59 -30.75
N GLN A 4 -34.28 -16.28 -32.03
CA GLN A 4 -33.46 -15.15 -32.46
C GLN A 4 -34.20 -13.80 -32.38
N ALA A 5 -35.53 -13.81 -32.53
CA ALA A 5 -36.36 -12.60 -32.46
C ALA A 5 -36.55 -12.09 -31.02
N THR A 6 -36.65 -12.98 -30.04
CA THR A 6 -36.74 -12.60 -28.62
C THR A 6 -35.41 -12.08 -28.08
N PHE A 7 -34.28 -12.68 -28.48
CA PHE A 7 -32.94 -12.18 -28.13
C PHE A 7 -32.61 -10.81 -28.74
N SER A 8 -33.11 -10.52 -29.96
CA SER A 8 -32.88 -9.22 -30.59
C SER A 8 -33.71 -8.12 -29.94
N VAL A 9 -34.97 -8.36 -29.60
CA VAL A 9 -35.89 -7.39 -28.97
C VAL A 9 -35.42 -6.99 -27.56
N GLU A 10 -34.94 -7.94 -26.74
CA GLU A 10 -34.38 -7.63 -25.41
C GLU A 10 -33.10 -6.78 -25.49
N ARG A 11 -32.24 -7.04 -26.48
CA ARG A 11 -31.02 -6.26 -26.71
C ARG A 11 -31.33 -4.83 -27.15
N THR A 12 -32.32 -4.66 -28.01
CA THR A 12 -32.74 -3.34 -28.50
C THR A 12 -33.39 -2.52 -27.39
N GLY A 13 -34.23 -3.12 -26.55
CA GLY A 13 -34.83 -2.48 -25.38
C GLY A 13 -33.81 -2.06 -24.31
N ARG A 14 -32.77 -2.86 -24.07
CA ARG A 14 -31.66 -2.47 -23.17
C ARG A 14 -30.83 -1.30 -23.72
N ARG A 15 -30.57 -1.27 -25.04
CA ARG A 15 -29.81 -0.17 -25.67
C ARG A 15 -30.56 1.15 -25.60
N LEU A 16 -31.86 1.16 -25.88
CA LEU A 16 -32.70 2.36 -25.78
C LEU A 16 -32.68 2.94 -24.35
N ARG A 17 -32.86 2.10 -23.34
CA ARG A 17 -32.75 2.52 -21.93
C ARG A 17 -31.36 3.07 -21.57
N SER A 18 -30.27 2.56 -22.14
CA SER A 18 -28.93 3.08 -21.85
C SER A 18 -28.74 4.50 -22.39
N LEU A 19 -29.24 4.79 -23.59
CA LEU A 19 -29.19 6.12 -24.20
C LEU A 19 -30.07 7.13 -23.46
N GLU A 20 -31.27 6.72 -23.04
CA GLU A 20 -32.16 7.54 -22.21
C GLU A 20 -31.50 7.92 -20.88
N ASN A 21 -30.85 6.96 -20.21
CA ASN A 21 -30.12 7.21 -18.97
C ASN A 21 -28.94 8.17 -19.16
N ILE A 22 -28.20 8.03 -20.27
CA ILE A 22 -27.09 8.94 -20.61
C ILE A 22 -27.63 10.35 -20.88
N ALA A 23 -28.70 10.48 -21.66
CA ALA A 23 -29.34 11.77 -21.94
C ALA A 23 -29.85 12.43 -20.66
N ALA A 24 -30.43 11.65 -19.74
CA ALA A 24 -30.89 12.13 -18.44
C ALA A 24 -29.76 12.68 -17.55
N CYS A 25 -28.48 12.39 -17.83
CA CYS A 25 -27.37 12.94 -17.08
C CYS A 25 -27.16 14.44 -17.32
N GLY A 26 -27.63 14.97 -18.46
CA GLY A 26 -27.48 16.36 -18.87
C GLY A 26 -26.22 16.60 -19.73
N PRO A 27 -26.20 17.71 -20.50
CA PRO A 27 -25.20 17.96 -21.54
C PRO A 27 -23.78 18.07 -20.98
N LEU A 28 -23.60 18.67 -19.80
CA LEU A 28 -22.28 18.82 -19.19
C LEU A 28 -21.59 17.48 -18.90
N ALA A 29 -22.35 16.49 -18.38
CA ALA A 29 -21.81 15.16 -18.11
C ALA A 29 -21.39 14.46 -19.40
N VAL A 30 -22.22 14.57 -20.45
CA VAL A 30 -21.92 14.03 -21.78
C VAL A 30 -20.67 14.70 -22.36
N SER A 31 -20.50 16.02 -22.20
CA SER A 31 -19.31 16.74 -22.67
C SER A 31 -18.03 16.25 -22.01
N TRP A 32 -18.01 16.04 -20.69
CA TRP A 32 -16.82 15.52 -19.99
C TRP A 32 -16.38 14.15 -20.51
N VAL A 33 -17.34 13.25 -20.69
CA VAL A 33 -17.09 11.89 -21.19
C VAL A 33 -16.68 11.92 -22.67
N THR A 34 -17.27 12.83 -23.45
CA THR A 34 -16.90 13.06 -24.86
C THR A 34 -15.45 13.54 -24.99
N ILE A 35 -15.04 14.52 -24.17
CA ILE A 35 -13.64 14.98 -24.11
C ILE A 35 -12.70 13.82 -23.81
N GLY A 36 -13.03 13.00 -22.81
CA GLY A 36 -12.24 11.81 -22.47
C GLY A 36 -12.17 10.79 -23.61
N GLY A 37 -13.28 10.56 -24.32
CA GLY A 37 -13.36 9.65 -25.47
C GLY A 37 -12.55 10.12 -26.67
N LEU A 38 -12.63 11.41 -27.02
CA LEU A 38 -11.82 12.01 -28.08
C LEU A 38 -10.33 11.94 -27.74
N ALA A 39 -9.96 12.28 -26.50
CA ALA A 39 -8.57 12.21 -26.05
C ALA A 39 -8.02 10.77 -26.08
N GLY A 40 -8.80 9.80 -25.61
CA GLY A 40 -8.44 8.38 -25.68
C GLY A 40 -8.29 7.87 -27.12
N GLY A 41 -9.18 8.29 -28.02
CA GLY A 41 -9.10 7.97 -29.44
C GLY A 41 -7.86 8.57 -30.12
N ALA A 42 -7.53 9.84 -29.83
CA ALA A 42 -6.31 10.48 -30.33
C ALA A 42 -5.04 9.76 -29.84
N PHE A 43 -5.03 9.30 -28.59
CA PHE A 43 -3.90 8.53 -28.05
C PHE A 43 -3.76 7.15 -28.71
N LEU A 44 -4.87 6.44 -28.95
CA LEU A 44 -4.87 5.17 -29.70
C LEU A 44 -4.36 5.35 -31.13
N TRP A 45 -4.77 6.43 -31.80
CA TRP A 45 -4.27 6.77 -33.12
C TRP A 45 -2.76 7.01 -33.10
N TYR A 46 -2.26 7.83 -32.17
CA TYR A 46 -0.82 8.10 -32.04
C TYR A 46 -0.02 6.82 -31.83
N ALA A 47 -0.46 5.93 -30.93
CA ALA A 47 0.18 4.64 -30.70
C ALA A 47 0.16 3.75 -31.96
N ALA A 48 -0.93 3.75 -32.71
CA ALA A 48 -1.03 2.96 -33.94
C ALA A 48 -0.07 3.47 -35.03
N VAL A 49 0.00 4.78 -35.26
CA VAL A 49 0.80 5.39 -36.33
C VAL A 49 2.30 5.42 -35.99
N THR A 50 2.66 5.49 -34.71
CA THR A 50 4.07 5.43 -34.29
C THR A 50 4.70 4.05 -34.43
N HIS A 51 3.89 2.99 -34.40
CA HIS A 51 4.35 1.60 -34.56
C HIS A 51 4.08 1.01 -35.95
N ALA A 52 3.19 1.60 -36.75
CA ALA A 52 2.88 1.17 -38.10
C ALA A 52 3.30 2.22 -39.13
N ALA A 53 4.09 1.82 -40.13
CA ALA A 53 4.46 2.67 -41.26
C ALA A 53 3.27 2.85 -42.22
N LEU A 54 2.28 3.64 -41.80
CA LEU A 54 1.08 3.93 -42.58
C LEU A 54 1.32 5.09 -43.55
N GLY A 55 0.80 4.97 -44.78
CA GLY A 55 0.75 6.09 -45.73
C GLY A 55 -0.26 7.16 -45.29
N PRO A 56 -0.19 8.40 -45.82
CA PRO A 56 -0.99 9.54 -45.35
C PRO A 56 -2.50 9.28 -45.28
N ALA A 57 -3.10 8.71 -46.34
CA ALA A 57 -4.52 8.41 -46.38
C ALA A 57 -4.93 7.34 -45.34
N ALA A 58 -4.06 6.37 -45.07
CA ALA A 58 -4.30 5.35 -44.06
C ALA A 58 -4.19 5.93 -42.65
N THR A 59 -3.28 6.89 -42.44
CA THR A 59 -3.14 7.64 -41.18
C THR A 59 -4.38 8.47 -40.86
N ASP A 60 -4.95 9.17 -41.85
CA ASP A 60 -6.17 9.97 -41.67
C ASP A 60 -7.40 9.09 -41.40
N ALA A 61 -7.55 8.00 -42.16
CA ALA A 61 -8.62 7.03 -41.92
C ALA A 61 -8.50 6.39 -40.52
N ALA A 62 -7.27 6.07 -40.09
CA ALA A 62 -7.00 5.54 -38.76
C ALA A 62 -7.40 6.53 -37.66
N LEU A 63 -7.25 7.85 -37.86
CA LEU A 63 -7.65 8.85 -36.87
C LEU A 63 -9.16 8.83 -36.64
N ILE A 64 -9.96 8.87 -37.72
CA ILE A 64 -11.42 8.86 -37.64
C ILE A 64 -11.90 7.59 -36.92
N VAL A 65 -11.36 6.43 -37.31
CA VAL A 65 -11.68 5.15 -36.69
C VAL A 65 -11.29 5.16 -35.21
N ALA A 66 -10.09 5.63 -34.86
CA ALA A 66 -9.64 5.67 -33.47
C ALA A 66 -10.47 6.62 -32.60
N LEU A 67 -10.87 7.78 -33.10
CA LEU A 67 -11.77 8.70 -32.40
C LEU A 67 -13.15 8.08 -32.15
N ALA A 68 -13.73 7.42 -33.16
CA ALA A 68 -15.00 6.72 -33.01
C ALA A 68 -14.91 5.57 -32.00
N LEU A 69 -13.83 4.77 -32.05
CA LEU A 69 -13.57 3.70 -31.10
C LEU A 69 -13.33 4.23 -29.69
N GLY A 70 -12.59 5.32 -29.53
CA GLY A 70 -12.32 5.98 -28.25
C GLY A 70 -13.61 6.45 -27.58
N LEU A 71 -14.48 7.14 -28.33
CA LEU A 71 -15.81 7.55 -27.86
C LEU A 71 -16.65 6.33 -27.44
N ALA A 72 -16.77 5.32 -28.31
CA ALA A 72 -17.56 4.14 -28.01
C ALA A 72 -17.07 3.41 -26.76
N ALA A 73 -15.75 3.24 -26.62
CA ALA A 73 -15.13 2.58 -25.48
C ALA A 73 -15.36 3.36 -24.18
N VAL A 74 -15.10 4.67 -24.17
CA VAL A 74 -15.24 5.51 -22.97
C VAL A 74 -16.69 5.59 -22.49
N PHE A 75 -17.66 5.74 -23.39
CA PHE A 75 -19.08 5.71 -23.00
C PHE A 75 -19.51 4.35 -22.45
N ALA A 76 -19.04 3.25 -23.06
CA ALA A 76 -19.33 1.90 -22.56
C ALA A 76 -18.72 1.66 -21.17
N LEU A 77 -17.47 2.09 -20.96
CA LEU A 77 -16.78 1.97 -19.67
C LEU A 77 -17.41 2.87 -18.60
N TRP A 78 -17.77 4.11 -18.93
CA TRP A 78 -18.47 5.03 -18.03
C TRP A 78 -19.79 4.43 -17.55
N TYR A 79 -20.62 3.94 -18.49
CA TYR A 79 -21.90 3.33 -18.14
C TYR A 79 -21.72 2.02 -17.34
N GLY A 80 -20.79 1.15 -17.76
CA GLY A 80 -20.50 -0.10 -17.08
C GLY A 80 -19.99 0.10 -15.66
N TYR A 81 -19.06 1.03 -15.47
CA TYR A 81 -18.53 1.39 -14.16
C TYR A 81 -19.61 2.04 -13.28
N ALA A 82 -20.36 3.01 -13.78
CA ALA A 82 -21.42 3.67 -13.01
C ALA A 82 -22.51 2.67 -12.59
N ALA A 83 -22.89 1.71 -13.44
CA ALA A 83 -23.84 0.66 -13.10
C ALA A 83 -23.30 -0.35 -12.08
N TYR A 84 -21.99 -0.66 -12.14
CA TYR A 84 -21.34 -1.43 -11.09
C TYR A 84 -21.32 -0.66 -9.76
N PHE A 85 -20.89 0.60 -9.79
CA PHE A 85 -20.76 1.46 -8.62
C PHE A 85 -22.11 1.74 -7.96
N ALA A 86 -23.15 2.06 -8.75
CA ALA A 86 -24.51 2.26 -8.28
C ALA A 86 -25.02 1.08 -7.43
N ARG A 87 -24.80 -0.15 -7.90
CA ARG A 87 -25.18 -1.38 -7.17
C ARG A 87 -24.36 -1.61 -5.90
N ARG A 88 -23.09 -1.20 -5.88
CA ARG A 88 -22.19 -1.43 -4.74
C ARG A 88 -22.31 -0.36 -3.66
N ALA A 89 -22.58 0.87 -4.05
CA ALA A 89 -22.70 2.02 -3.16
C ALA A 89 -24.16 2.32 -2.78
N ASP A 90 -25.12 1.55 -3.31
CA ASP A 90 -26.56 1.74 -3.11
C ASP A 90 -27.04 3.15 -3.47
N VAL A 91 -26.68 3.58 -4.69
CA VAL A 91 -27.05 4.91 -5.24
C VAL A 91 -27.70 4.77 -6.61
N GLY A 92 -28.58 5.70 -6.96
CA GLY A 92 -29.24 5.71 -8.27
C GLY A 92 -28.24 5.79 -9.44
N LEU A 93 -28.52 5.06 -10.52
CA LEU A 93 -27.63 4.99 -11.70
C LEU A 93 -27.33 6.37 -12.31
N ILE A 94 -28.35 7.22 -12.47
CA ILE A 94 -28.17 8.57 -13.02
C ILE A 94 -27.28 9.42 -12.10
N THR A 95 -27.43 9.28 -10.78
CA THR A 95 -26.56 9.95 -9.79
C THR A 95 -25.12 9.47 -9.91
N ALA A 96 -24.90 8.16 -10.04
CA ALA A 96 -23.57 7.57 -10.23
C ALA A 96 -22.93 8.06 -11.54
N LEU A 97 -23.68 8.06 -12.65
CA LEU A 97 -23.22 8.54 -13.94
C LEU A 97 -22.81 10.02 -13.88
N ARG A 98 -23.67 10.88 -13.34
CA ARG A 98 -23.39 12.33 -13.19
C ARG A 98 -22.18 12.61 -12.31
N ALA A 99 -22.05 11.89 -11.19
CA ALA A 99 -20.92 12.06 -10.29
C ALA A 99 -19.60 11.58 -10.91
N ASP A 100 -19.64 10.51 -11.71
CA ASP A 100 -18.45 9.91 -12.33
C ASP A 100 -17.97 10.66 -13.58
N ALA A 101 -18.87 11.32 -14.31
CA ALA A 101 -18.57 11.96 -15.60
C ALA A 101 -17.33 12.87 -15.60
N PRO A 102 -17.13 13.79 -14.62
CA PRO A 102 -15.97 14.69 -14.63
C PRO A 102 -14.63 13.95 -14.55
N THR A 103 -14.59 12.74 -13.99
CA THR A 103 -13.33 11.98 -13.85
C THR A 103 -12.73 11.61 -15.21
N TRP A 104 -13.56 11.41 -16.22
CA TRP A 104 -13.14 11.04 -17.58
C TRP A 104 -12.42 12.18 -18.32
N ALA A 105 -12.62 13.43 -17.90
CA ALA A 105 -11.92 14.58 -18.45
C ALA A 105 -10.40 14.53 -18.20
N ALA A 106 -9.94 13.74 -17.21
CA ALA A 106 -8.53 13.56 -16.92
C ALA A 106 -7.71 13.08 -18.14
N PHE A 107 -8.33 12.32 -19.05
CA PHE A 107 -7.67 11.86 -20.28
C PHE A 107 -7.32 13.00 -21.25
N ALA A 108 -7.93 14.18 -21.12
CA ALA A 108 -7.52 15.35 -21.89
C ALA A 108 -6.05 15.72 -21.62
N VAL A 109 -5.52 15.46 -20.42
CA VAL A 109 -4.11 15.68 -20.08
C VAL A 109 -3.19 14.79 -20.92
N ALA A 110 -3.60 13.56 -21.23
CA ALA A 110 -2.83 12.67 -22.10
C ALA A 110 -2.78 13.20 -23.54
N ALA A 111 -3.87 13.80 -24.02
CA ALA A 111 -3.92 14.38 -25.37
C ALA A 111 -3.06 15.64 -25.52
N LEU A 112 -2.79 16.40 -24.45
CA LEU A 112 -1.88 17.56 -24.50
C LEU A 112 -0.47 17.16 -24.97
N GLY A 113 -0.02 15.95 -24.66
CA GLY A 113 1.27 15.41 -25.11
C GLY A 113 1.37 15.16 -26.60
N LEU A 114 0.24 15.16 -27.32
CA LEU A 114 0.17 14.97 -28.76
C LEU A 114 0.17 16.31 -29.52
N VAL A 115 -0.26 17.40 -28.87
CA VAL A 115 -0.50 18.70 -29.50
C VAL A 115 0.63 19.69 -29.23
N SER A 116 1.37 19.56 -28.13
CA SER A 116 2.49 20.44 -27.80
C SER A 116 3.76 19.65 -27.49
N PRO A 117 4.81 19.73 -28.33
CA PRO A 117 6.14 19.22 -27.98
C PRO A 117 6.83 20.05 -26.87
N ILE A 118 6.19 21.09 -26.34
CA ILE A 118 6.82 22.04 -25.41
C ILE A 118 6.51 21.66 -23.95
N ALA A 119 7.58 21.26 -23.26
CA ALA A 119 7.83 21.34 -21.80
C ALA A 119 7.04 20.46 -20.80
N LEU A 120 6.04 19.66 -21.19
CA LEU A 120 5.23 18.89 -20.21
C LEU A 120 5.66 17.42 -19.98
N GLY A 121 6.71 16.94 -20.65
CA GLY A 121 7.29 15.60 -20.48
C GLY A 121 6.92 14.60 -21.59
N SER A 122 7.38 13.35 -21.45
CA SER A 122 7.13 12.30 -22.46
C SER A 122 5.64 11.92 -22.53
N PRO A 123 5.13 11.42 -23.68
CA PRO A 123 3.75 10.95 -23.80
C PRO A 123 3.37 9.90 -22.74
N ALA A 124 4.31 9.01 -22.38
CA ALA A 124 4.13 8.02 -21.32
C ALA A 124 3.92 8.67 -19.94
N ARG A 125 4.70 9.71 -19.61
CA ARG A 125 4.55 10.46 -18.35
C ARG A 125 3.20 11.17 -18.28
N LEU A 126 2.75 11.78 -19.36
CA LEU A 126 1.44 12.45 -19.41
C LEU A 126 0.27 11.47 -19.32
N ALA A 127 0.39 10.30 -19.96
CA ALA A 127 -0.57 9.21 -19.79
C ALA A 127 -0.64 8.73 -18.33
N ALA A 128 0.51 8.57 -17.67
CA ALA A 128 0.56 8.20 -16.25
C ALA A 128 -0.07 9.28 -15.35
N ILE A 129 0.18 10.57 -15.62
CA ILE A 129 -0.48 11.69 -14.89
C ILE A 129 -1.99 11.65 -15.10
N ALA A 130 -2.46 11.46 -16.34
CA ALA A 130 -3.89 11.35 -16.65
C ALA A 130 -4.55 10.19 -15.90
N LEU A 131 -3.91 9.02 -15.87
CA LEU A 131 -4.38 7.86 -15.10
C LEU A 131 -4.41 8.15 -13.59
N GLY A 132 -3.41 8.85 -13.06
CA GLY A 132 -3.38 9.29 -11.66
C GLY A 132 -4.54 10.22 -11.32
N LEU A 133 -4.78 11.25 -12.14
CA LEU A 133 -5.91 12.18 -11.98
C LEU A 133 -7.25 11.46 -12.10
N PHE A 134 -7.37 10.53 -13.04
CA PHE A 134 -8.55 9.68 -13.19
C PHE A 134 -8.82 8.86 -11.92
N ALA A 135 -7.79 8.20 -11.38
CA ALA A 135 -7.89 7.41 -10.15
C ALA A 135 -8.25 8.26 -8.93
N LEU A 136 -7.64 9.43 -8.76
CA LEU A 136 -7.97 10.38 -7.69
C LEU A 136 -9.43 10.86 -7.81
N GLY A 137 -9.89 11.15 -9.03
CA GLY A 137 -11.28 11.46 -9.32
C GLY A 137 -12.23 10.33 -8.90
N LYS A 138 -11.92 9.08 -9.25
CA LYS A 138 -12.72 7.91 -8.83
C LYS A 138 -12.77 7.77 -7.31
N ILE A 139 -11.64 7.98 -6.62
CA ILE A 139 -11.58 7.93 -5.16
C ILE A 139 -12.44 9.04 -4.55
N GLY A 140 -12.42 10.26 -5.11
CA GLY A 140 -13.26 11.37 -4.67
C GLY A 140 -14.76 11.07 -4.83
N VAL A 141 -15.16 10.50 -5.97
CA VAL A 141 -16.54 10.04 -6.20
C VAL A 141 -16.91 8.94 -5.20
N ALA A 142 -16.03 7.95 -5.00
CA ALA A 142 -16.26 6.89 -4.05
C ALA A 142 -16.38 7.42 -2.60
N ALA A 143 -15.55 8.37 -2.18
CA ALA A 143 -15.60 9.00 -0.87
C ALA A 143 -16.89 9.79 -0.63
N ARG A 144 -17.53 10.29 -1.69
CA ARG A 144 -18.83 10.97 -1.57
C ARG A 144 -19.95 10.02 -1.13
N PHE A 145 -19.94 8.78 -1.61
CA PHE A 145 -21.06 7.84 -1.43
C PHE A 145 -20.73 6.67 -0.50
N VAL A 146 -19.46 6.31 -0.33
CA VAL A 146 -19.02 5.15 0.47
C VAL A 146 -18.31 5.64 1.74
N PRO A 147 -18.95 5.52 2.93
CA PRO A 147 -18.40 6.04 4.18
C PRO A 147 -17.00 5.50 4.51
N THR A 148 -16.72 4.23 4.22
CA THR A 148 -15.38 3.64 4.44
C THR A 148 -14.31 4.36 3.64
N VAL A 149 -14.57 4.65 2.35
CA VAL A 149 -13.61 5.36 1.50
C VAL A 149 -13.44 6.79 1.98
N ARG A 150 -14.52 7.44 2.42
CA ARG A 150 -14.48 8.78 3.01
C ARG A 150 -13.61 8.84 4.26
N ASP A 151 -13.84 7.95 5.21
CA ASP A 151 -13.13 7.93 6.49
C ASP A 151 -11.62 7.69 6.27
N VAL A 152 -11.28 6.74 5.38
CA VAL A 152 -9.89 6.46 5.01
C VAL A 152 -9.26 7.64 4.27
N LEU A 153 -9.96 8.23 3.29
CA LEU A 153 -9.45 9.38 2.54
C LEU A 153 -9.18 10.57 3.45
N VAL A 154 -10.07 10.87 4.39
CA VAL A 154 -9.87 11.95 5.37
C VAL A 154 -8.66 11.68 6.25
N ALA A 155 -8.58 10.49 6.86
CA ALA A 155 -7.44 10.13 7.70
C ALA A 155 -6.11 10.17 6.93
N PHE A 156 -6.10 9.65 5.70
CA PHE A 156 -4.96 9.65 4.82
C PHE A 156 -4.51 11.08 4.48
N VAL A 157 -5.40 11.91 3.91
CA VAL A 157 -5.05 13.27 3.48
C VAL A 157 -4.59 14.12 4.65
N VAL A 158 -5.35 14.13 5.76
CA VAL A 158 -5.03 14.96 6.93
C VAL A 158 -3.66 14.60 7.51
N THR A 159 -3.34 13.31 7.64
CA THR A 159 -2.05 12.90 8.22
C THR A 159 -0.89 13.04 7.24
N ARG A 160 -1.09 12.69 5.95
CA ARG A 160 -0.03 12.77 4.94
C ARG A 160 0.36 14.21 4.63
N VAL A 161 -0.62 15.11 4.48
CA VAL A 161 -0.34 16.54 4.25
C VAL A 161 0.44 17.12 5.42
N ALA A 162 0.06 16.81 6.66
CA ALA A 162 0.79 17.28 7.84
C ALA A 162 2.23 16.76 7.88
N ILE A 163 2.45 15.47 7.61
CA ILE A 163 3.80 14.87 7.57
C ILE A 163 4.64 15.51 6.46
N ILE A 164 4.08 15.70 5.27
CA ILE A 164 4.79 16.35 4.15
C ILE A 164 5.20 17.77 4.54
N ILE A 165 4.27 18.58 5.08
CA ILE A 165 4.57 19.95 5.50
C ILE A 165 5.69 19.97 6.55
N VAL A 166 5.60 19.13 7.59
CA VAL A 166 6.63 19.08 8.64
C VAL A 166 7.98 18.63 8.06
N ALA A 167 7.98 17.60 7.21
CA ALA A 167 9.19 17.06 6.63
C ALA A 167 9.93 18.07 5.73
N GLU A 168 9.19 18.74 4.85
CA GLU A 168 9.75 19.72 3.92
C GLU A 168 10.21 20.99 4.64
N LEU A 169 9.43 21.48 5.61
CA LEU A 169 9.85 22.63 6.43
C LEU A 169 11.09 22.31 7.26
N ALA A 170 11.15 21.12 7.87
CA ALA A 170 12.32 20.68 8.62
C ALA A 170 13.57 20.65 7.73
N ALA A 171 13.49 19.99 6.57
CA ALA A 171 14.63 19.87 5.66
C ALA A 171 15.16 21.19 5.09
N ILE A 172 14.34 22.25 5.11
CA ILE A 172 14.74 23.60 4.68
C ILE A 172 15.30 24.42 5.86
N VAL A 173 14.71 24.30 7.04
CA VAL A 173 14.98 25.21 8.17
C VAL A 173 15.99 24.64 9.16
N ILE A 174 16.03 23.31 9.33
CA ILE A 174 16.86 22.62 10.31
C ILE A 174 18.11 22.08 9.63
N ALA A 175 19.24 22.18 10.34
CA ALA A 175 20.50 21.66 9.84
C ALA A 175 20.49 20.12 9.84
N GLN A 176 20.83 19.55 8.68
CA GLN A 176 21.05 18.11 8.57
C GLN A 176 22.17 17.66 9.50
N ARG A 177 22.07 16.41 9.96
CA ARG A 177 23.14 15.74 10.70
C ARG A 177 24.48 15.91 9.96
N PRO A 178 25.60 16.22 10.65
CA PRO A 178 26.90 16.27 10.00
C PRO A 178 27.27 14.94 9.34
N GLY A 179 27.73 14.98 8.09
CA GLY A 179 28.13 13.79 7.33
C GLY A 179 27.98 13.97 5.82
N GLN A 180 28.42 12.98 5.06
CA GLN A 180 28.11 12.87 3.64
C GLN A 180 26.78 12.14 3.47
N HIS A 181 25.85 12.78 2.78
CA HIS A 181 24.51 12.23 2.55
C HIS A 181 24.26 12.02 1.07
N VAL A 182 23.57 10.93 0.75
CA VAL A 182 23.12 10.67 -0.61
C VAL A 182 21.96 11.60 -0.95
N ALA A 183 22.02 12.27 -2.09
CA ALA A 183 20.94 13.11 -2.58
C ALA A 183 20.26 12.44 -3.79
N GLU A 184 19.12 11.78 -3.54
CA GLU A 184 18.33 11.09 -4.57
C GLU A 184 17.62 12.04 -5.54
N SER A 185 17.52 13.32 -5.19
CA SER A 185 16.88 14.35 -6.00
C SER A 185 17.52 15.71 -5.72
N THR A 186 17.65 16.52 -6.77
CA THR A 186 18.02 17.94 -6.66
C THR A 186 16.84 18.83 -6.31
N ASN A 187 15.60 18.35 -6.50
CA ASN A 187 14.41 19.03 -6.02
C ASN A 187 14.31 18.89 -4.49
N PRO A 188 14.37 20.00 -3.72
CA PRO A 188 14.28 19.97 -2.26
C PRO A 188 13.02 19.26 -1.76
N LEU A 189 11.89 19.46 -2.46
CA LEU A 189 10.58 18.89 -2.13
C LEU A 189 10.46 17.37 -2.40
N LEU A 190 11.53 16.75 -2.91
CA LEU A 190 11.59 15.31 -3.15
C LEU A 190 12.77 14.66 -2.43
N ALA A 191 13.85 15.41 -2.18
CA ALA A 191 15.09 14.90 -1.61
C ALA A 191 14.90 14.25 -0.22
N VAL A 192 13.94 14.74 0.57
CA VAL A 192 13.63 14.22 1.91
C VAL A 192 13.20 12.75 1.91
N TRP A 193 12.53 12.31 0.85
CA TRP A 193 11.87 11.00 0.82
C TRP A 193 12.77 9.85 0.37
N GLY A 194 13.98 10.16 -0.10
CA GLY A 194 14.98 9.21 -0.59
C GLY A 194 16.11 8.93 0.41
N ARG A 195 15.86 9.09 1.71
CA ARG A 195 16.91 8.98 2.74
C ARG A 195 16.99 7.60 3.36
N TRP A 196 18.16 7.28 3.93
CA TRP A 196 18.42 6.05 4.68
C TRP A 196 18.13 4.79 3.83
N ASP A 197 17.30 3.86 4.32
CA ASP A 197 17.00 2.59 3.63
C ASP A 197 16.40 2.80 2.23
N ALA A 198 15.80 3.96 1.96
CA ALA A 198 15.31 4.32 0.63
C ALA A 198 16.40 4.20 -0.45
N VAL A 199 17.64 4.52 -0.10
CA VAL A 199 18.80 4.41 -1.01
C VAL A 199 18.95 2.97 -1.49
N HIS A 200 18.90 1.99 -0.58
CA HIS A 200 19.00 0.57 -0.94
C HIS A 200 17.85 0.11 -1.83
N TYR A 201 16.61 0.52 -1.53
CA TYR A 201 15.47 0.14 -2.38
C TYR A 201 15.54 0.74 -3.78
N LEU A 202 16.03 1.99 -3.90
CA LEU A 202 16.22 2.67 -5.18
C LEU A 202 17.40 2.09 -5.97
N ASP A 203 18.51 1.75 -5.30
CA ASP A 203 19.66 1.11 -5.94
C ASP A 203 19.32 -0.26 -6.50
N VAL A 204 18.60 -1.11 -5.74
CA VAL A 204 18.11 -2.40 -6.25
C VAL A 204 17.16 -2.19 -7.44
N ALA A 205 16.26 -1.22 -7.39
CA ALA A 205 15.34 -0.93 -8.49
C ALA A 205 16.08 -0.52 -9.77
N ARG A 206 17.16 0.26 -9.65
CA ARG A 206 17.94 0.80 -10.78
C ARG A 206 18.95 -0.20 -11.33
N ARG A 207 19.74 -0.81 -10.44
CA ARG A 207 20.97 -1.54 -10.75
C ARG A 207 20.92 -3.02 -10.41
N GLY A 208 19.89 -3.48 -9.70
CA GLY A 208 19.80 -4.85 -9.20
C GLY A 208 20.59 -5.06 -7.90
N TYR A 209 20.70 -6.32 -7.47
CA TYR A 209 21.29 -6.65 -6.17
C TYR A 209 22.82 -6.62 -6.16
N TYR A 210 23.39 -5.90 -5.19
CA TYR A 210 24.82 -5.93 -4.90
C TYR A 210 25.11 -5.75 -3.39
N GLY A 211 26.17 -6.38 -2.89
CA GLY A 211 26.68 -6.14 -1.54
C GLY A 211 25.64 -6.29 -0.42
N THR A 212 25.40 -5.19 0.32
CA THR A 212 24.46 -5.11 1.44
C THR A 212 22.99 -5.01 1.02
N ASP A 213 22.72 -4.68 -0.25
CA ASP A 213 21.35 -4.53 -0.77
C ASP A 213 20.56 -5.84 -0.70
N MET A 214 21.23 -6.99 -0.65
CA MET A 214 20.61 -8.30 -0.51
C MET A 214 19.94 -8.51 0.87
N ALA A 215 20.11 -7.59 1.82
CA ALA A 215 19.27 -7.51 3.02
C ALA A 215 17.81 -7.09 2.71
N PHE A 216 17.60 -6.41 1.58
CA PHE A 216 16.35 -5.77 1.22
C PHE A 216 15.58 -6.63 0.22
N PHE A 217 14.36 -7.01 0.59
CA PHE A 217 13.57 -8.00 -0.14
C PHE A 217 12.99 -7.44 -1.46
N PRO A 218 12.67 -8.32 -2.43
CA PRO A 218 12.61 -7.93 -3.84
C PRO A 218 11.31 -7.23 -4.27
N LEU A 219 10.20 -7.37 -3.55
CA LEU A 219 8.92 -6.87 -4.04
C LEU A 219 8.87 -5.33 -4.11
N SER A 220 9.36 -4.64 -3.08
CA SER A 220 9.37 -3.17 -3.07
C SER A 220 10.22 -2.60 -4.22
N PRO A 221 11.50 -2.99 -4.40
CA PRO A 221 12.30 -2.54 -5.54
C PRO A 221 11.70 -2.89 -6.90
N ALA A 222 11.09 -4.08 -7.05
CA ALA A 222 10.46 -4.47 -8.31
C ALA A 222 9.28 -3.57 -8.67
N LEU A 223 8.43 -3.21 -7.70
CA LEU A 223 7.32 -2.27 -7.90
C LEU A 223 7.83 -0.85 -8.13
N ILE A 224 8.88 -0.42 -7.42
CA ILE A 224 9.56 0.86 -7.65
C ILE A 224 10.03 0.96 -9.09
N ARG A 225 10.75 -0.06 -9.60
CA ARG A 225 11.24 -0.10 -10.98
C ARG A 225 10.10 -0.08 -11.99
N LEU A 226 9.03 -0.83 -11.74
CA LEU A 226 7.87 -0.90 -12.63
C LEU A 226 7.18 0.47 -12.77
N VAL A 227 6.86 1.10 -11.64
CA VAL A 227 6.17 2.40 -11.61
C VAL A 227 7.11 3.54 -12.01
N GLY A 228 8.34 3.50 -11.50
CA GLY A 228 9.41 4.44 -11.80
C GLY A 228 9.78 4.47 -13.28
N GLY A 229 9.90 3.31 -13.91
CA GLY A 229 10.13 3.18 -15.35
C GLY A 229 9.02 3.80 -16.20
N ALA A 230 7.76 3.69 -15.77
CA ALA A 230 6.63 4.33 -16.46
C ALA A 230 6.63 5.86 -16.33
N LEU A 231 7.17 6.39 -15.23
CA LEU A 231 7.21 7.83 -14.92
C LEU A 231 8.53 8.50 -15.32
N GLY A 232 9.58 7.71 -15.57
CA GLY A 232 10.95 8.17 -15.75
C GLY A 232 11.63 8.61 -14.44
N ASN A 233 11.13 8.19 -13.27
CA ASN A 233 11.69 8.56 -11.97
C ASN A 233 11.34 7.53 -10.87
N ASP A 234 12.33 6.75 -10.42
CA ASP A 234 12.16 5.71 -9.40
C ASP A 234 11.80 6.26 -8.01
N LEU A 235 12.28 7.45 -7.65
CA LEU A 235 11.93 8.08 -6.36
C LEU A 235 10.44 8.40 -6.31
N ILE A 236 9.90 9.00 -7.38
CA ILE A 236 8.45 9.23 -7.51
C ILE A 236 7.69 7.90 -7.58
N GLY A 237 8.24 6.91 -8.29
CA GLY A 237 7.69 5.55 -8.32
C GLY A 237 7.55 4.94 -6.93
N GLY A 238 8.58 5.02 -6.10
CA GLY A 238 8.57 4.54 -4.73
C GLY A 238 7.65 5.30 -3.80
N LEU A 239 7.54 6.62 -3.97
CA LEU A 239 6.57 7.45 -3.24
C LEU A 239 5.13 7.03 -3.55
N LEU A 240 4.81 6.77 -4.82
CA LEU A 240 3.49 6.32 -5.24
C LEU A 240 3.19 4.89 -4.78
N VAL A 241 4.17 3.99 -4.84
CA VAL A 241 4.03 2.62 -4.30
C VAL A 241 3.74 2.68 -2.80
N SER A 242 4.49 3.46 -2.03
CA SER A 242 4.35 3.55 -0.58
C SER A 242 3.00 4.17 -0.18
N ASN A 243 2.66 5.33 -0.75
CA ASN A 243 1.42 6.03 -0.41
C ASN A 243 0.18 5.32 -0.95
N GLY A 244 0.26 4.73 -2.15
CA GLY A 244 -0.81 3.90 -2.70
C GLY A 244 -1.05 2.66 -1.85
N ALA A 245 0.03 1.97 -1.45
CA ALA A 245 -0.06 0.83 -0.56
C ALA A 245 -0.66 1.22 0.79
N LEU A 246 -0.23 2.33 1.41
CA LEU A 246 -0.83 2.80 2.66
C LEU A 246 -2.34 3.04 2.49
N PHE A 247 -2.77 3.74 1.43
CA PHE A 247 -4.20 4.01 1.22
C PHE A 247 -5.03 2.72 1.13
N PHE A 248 -4.60 1.74 0.32
CA PHE A 248 -5.28 0.44 0.23
C PHE A 248 -5.15 -0.38 1.52
N GLY A 249 -4.01 -0.30 2.21
CA GLY A 249 -3.80 -0.90 3.52
C GLY A 249 -4.78 -0.38 4.56
N LEU A 250 -5.02 0.93 4.61
CA LEU A 250 -6.02 1.53 5.49
C LEU A 250 -7.45 1.09 5.12
N LEU A 251 -7.78 0.93 3.84
CA LEU A 251 -9.07 0.38 3.41
C LEU A 251 -9.28 -1.06 3.90
N PHE A 252 -8.30 -1.94 3.66
CA PHE A 252 -8.36 -3.33 4.13
C PHE A 252 -8.37 -3.40 5.65
N PHE A 253 -7.57 -2.58 6.34
CA PHE A 253 -7.54 -2.52 7.79
C PHE A 253 -8.88 -2.05 8.36
N TYR A 254 -9.48 -1.00 7.80
CA TYR A 254 -10.82 -0.55 8.17
C TYR A 254 -11.81 -1.69 8.03
N LYS A 255 -11.83 -2.37 6.88
CA LYS A 255 -12.77 -3.47 6.62
C LYS A 255 -12.56 -4.67 7.53
N LEU A 256 -11.31 -5.05 7.78
CA LEU A 256 -10.96 -6.13 8.70
C LEU A 256 -11.46 -5.83 10.12
N VAL A 257 -11.24 -4.61 10.61
CA VAL A 257 -11.68 -4.19 11.95
C VAL A 257 -13.20 -3.99 12.01
N GLU A 258 -13.81 -3.43 10.97
CA GLU A 258 -15.27 -3.26 10.87
C GLU A 258 -15.98 -4.61 10.91
N HIS A 259 -15.46 -5.63 10.22
CA HIS A 259 -16.03 -6.97 10.19
C HIS A 259 -15.99 -7.66 11.56
N GLN A 260 -14.94 -7.41 12.36
CA GLN A 260 -14.75 -8.06 13.65
C GLN A 260 -15.34 -7.26 14.82
N TYR A 261 -15.49 -5.94 14.69
CA TYR A 261 -15.88 -5.03 15.75
C TYR A 261 -16.93 -4.03 15.27
N THR A 262 -16.63 -2.72 15.27
CA THR A 262 -17.56 -1.67 14.84
C THR A 262 -16.85 -0.64 13.97
N ARG A 263 -17.61 0.13 13.19
CA ARG A 263 -17.09 1.27 12.42
C ARG A 263 -16.33 2.28 13.27
N SER A 264 -16.76 2.52 14.50
CA SER A 264 -16.10 3.46 15.41
C SER A 264 -14.70 2.97 15.82
N VAL A 265 -14.55 1.66 16.06
CA VAL A 265 -13.24 1.03 16.31
C VAL A 265 -12.38 1.09 15.04
N ALA A 266 -12.94 0.77 13.87
CA ALA A 266 -12.21 0.83 12.60
C ALA A 266 -11.67 2.24 12.31
N ARG A 267 -12.49 3.28 12.50
CA ARG A 267 -12.09 4.69 12.34
C ARG A 267 -10.96 5.08 13.29
N ARG A 268 -11.01 4.70 14.56
CA ARG A 268 -9.91 4.94 15.51
C ARG A 268 -8.66 4.18 15.11
N ALA A 269 -8.79 2.92 14.68
CA ALA A 269 -7.65 2.08 14.31
C ALA A 269 -6.88 2.67 13.12
N ILE A 270 -7.57 3.06 12.04
CA ILE A 270 -6.93 3.69 10.88
C ILE A 270 -6.31 5.05 11.24
N PHE A 271 -6.92 5.79 12.18
CA PHE A 271 -6.38 7.06 12.63
C PHE A 271 -5.11 6.85 13.45
N TYR A 272 -5.13 5.97 14.46
CA TYR A 272 -3.99 5.67 15.33
C TYR A 272 -2.78 5.14 14.57
N VAL A 273 -2.96 4.25 13.59
CA VAL A 273 -1.84 3.79 12.75
C VAL A 273 -1.29 4.90 11.87
N SER A 274 -2.14 5.82 11.41
CA SER A 274 -1.73 6.94 10.55
C SER A 274 -1.02 8.07 11.31
N ILE A 275 -1.23 8.19 12.62
CA ILE A 275 -0.56 9.18 13.48
C ILE A 275 0.52 8.59 14.38
N PHE A 276 0.79 7.28 14.27
CA PHE A 276 1.79 6.61 15.10
C PHE A 276 3.14 7.32 14.98
N PRO A 277 3.98 7.39 16.04
CA PRO A 277 5.21 8.19 16.03
C PRO A 277 6.11 8.00 14.81
N THR A 278 6.19 6.77 14.28
CA THR A 278 7.03 6.44 13.13
C THR A 278 6.27 6.41 11.80
N ALA A 279 5.05 6.96 11.72
CA ALA A 279 4.23 6.91 10.52
C ALA A 279 4.80 7.68 9.31
N VAL A 280 5.91 8.41 9.47
CA VAL A 280 6.70 8.96 8.35
C VAL A 280 7.20 7.86 7.41
N PHE A 281 7.51 6.67 7.92
CA PHE A 281 7.96 5.52 7.10
C PHE A 281 6.85 4.94 6.22
N PHE A 282 5.59 5.31 6.42
CA PHE A 282 4.55 5.01 5.44
C PHE A 282 4.54 5.96 4.23
N SER A 283 5.16 7.14 4.36
CA SER A 283 5.25 8.14 3.28
C SER A 283 6.56 8.03 2.49
N ALA A 284 7.66 7.69 3.16
CA ALA A 284 8.99 7.55 2.54
C ALA A 284 9.09 6.28 1.66
N VAL A 285 10.13 6.18 0.82
CA VAL A 285 10.38 5.02 -0.05
C VAL A 285 10.88 3.83 0.79
N TYR A 286 9.93 3.12 1.39
CA TYR A 286 10.15 2.15 2.45
C TYR A 286 9.19 0.95 2.30
N THR A 287 9.47 -0.16 2.99
CA THR A 287 8.65 -1.39 2.88
C THR A 287 7.40 -1.36 3.75
N GLU A 288 7.36 -0.49 4.76
CA GLU A 288 6.40 -0.48 5.85
C GLU A 288 4.96 -0.38 5.33
N ALA A 289 4.68 0.54 4.40
CA ALA A 289 3.33 0.72 3.86
C ALA A 289 2.87 -0.49 3.03
N LEU A 290 3.76 -1.02 2.20
CA LEU A 290 3.48 -2.18 1.36
C LEU A 290 3.29 -3.44 2.20
N PHE A 291 4.17 -3.67 3.16
CA PHE A 291 4.09 -4.80 4.08
C PHE A 291 2.82 -4.73 4.93
N PHE A 292 2.50 -3.57 5.50
CA PHE A 292 1.26 -3.35 6.24
C PHE A 292 0.04 -3.69 5.38
N ALA A 293 -0.03 -3.14 4.16
CA ALA A 293 -1.15 -3.34 3.25
C ALA A 293 -1.36 -4.82 2.88
N LEU A 294 -0.28 -5.53 2.52
CA LEU A 294 -0.35 -6.95 2.17
C LEU A 294 -0.70 -7.81 3.39
N THR A 295 -0.17 -7.47 4.56
CA THR A 295 -0.49 -8.15 5.83
C THR A 295 -1.98 -8.05 6.16
N VAL A 296 -2.53 -6.83 6.22
CA VAL A 296 -3.95 -6.65 6.58
C VAL A 296 -4.89 -7.18 5.48
N ALA A 297 -4.50 -7.10 4.21
CA ALA A 297 -5.26 -7.68 3.11
C ALA A 297 -5.27 -9.22 3.16
N SER A 298 -4.13 -9.84 3.48
CA SER A 298 -4.05 -11.29 3.68
C SER A 298 -4.96 -11.71 4.83
N PHE A 299 -4.89 -11.05 5.99
CA PHE A 299 -5.80 -11.29 7.10
C PHE A 299 -7.27 -11.10 6.74
N TYR A 300 -7.61 -10.04 6.01
CA TYR A 300 -8.97 -9.83 5.51
C TYR A 300 -9.47 -11.04 4.72
N TYR A 301 -8.68 -11.54 3.78
CA TYR A 301 -9.08 -12.71 2.99
C TYR A 301 -9.01 -14.05 3.74
N ILE A 302 -8.16 -14.18 4.77
CA ILE A 302 -8.19 -15.32 5.71
C ILE A 302 -9.55 -15.35 6.41
N ARG A 303 -10.01 -14.22 6.93
CA ARG A 303 -11.29 -14.08 7.63
C ARG A 303 -12.50 -14.27 6.72
N GLU A 304 -12.37 -13.92 5.44
CA GLU A 304 -13.37 -14.20 4.39
C GLU A 304 -13.28 -15.64 3.83
N HIS A 305 -12.41 -16.50 4.39
CA HIS A 305 -12.16 -17.87 3.92
C HIS A 305 -11.77 -17.98 2.44
N ARG A 306 -11.20 -16.92 1.87
CA ARG A 306 -10.68 -16.87 0.49
C ARG A 306 -9.22 -17.31 0.48
N TRP A 307 -8.99 -18.56 0.87
CA TRP A 307 -7.67 -19.13 1.18
C TRP A 307 -6.59 -18.93 0.10
N LEU A 308 -6.91 -19.19 -1.17
CA LEU A 308 -5.96 -18.99 -2.26
C LEU A 308 -5.56 -17.51 -2.42
N THR A 309 -6.53 -16.60 -2.36
CA THR A 309 -6.27 -15.16 -2.46
C THR A 309 -5.44 -14.67 -1.27
N ALA A 310 -5.78 -15.12 -0.06
CA ALA A 310 -5.00 -14.83 1.15
C ALA A 310 -3.55 -15.31 1.04
N GLY A 311 -3.35 -16.51 0.51
CA GLY A 311 -2.03 -17.11 0.27
C GLY A 311 -1.19 -16.37 -0.75
N ILE A 312 -1.76 -16.01 -1.90
CA ILE A 312 -1.08 -15.20 -2.93
C ILE A 312 -0.62 -13.86 -2.34
N ILE A 313 -1.50 -13.18 -1.59
CA ILE A 313 -1.16 -11.90 -0.95
C ILE A 313 -0.11 -12.10 0.16
N GLY A 314 -0.19 -13.18 0.94
CA GLY A 314 0.80 -13.51 1.97
C GLY A 314 2.16 -13.91 1.39
N ALA A 315 2.20 -14.50 0.20
CA ALA A 315 3.43 -14.74 -0.55
C ALA A 315 4.10 -13.41 -0.92
N PHE A 316 3.32 -12.45 -1.43
CA PHE A 316 3.81 -11.10 -1.69
C PHE A 316 4.27 -10.39 -0.42
N ALA A 317 3.57 -10.52 0.71
CA ALA A 317 4.03 -9.98 1.98
C ALA A 317 5.40 -10.56 2.37
N SER A 318 5.61 -11.86 2.18
CA SER A 318 6.89 -12.54 2.44
C SER A 318 8.01 -12.10 1.50
N LEU A 319 7.67 -11.56 0.33
CA LEU A 319 8.61 -10.95 -0.62
C LEU A 319 8.88 -9.46 -0.32
N THR A 320 8.26 -8.86 0.69
CA THR A 320 8.59 -7.50 1.16
C THR A 320 9.55 -7.47 2.34
N ARG A 321 9.42 -8.44 3.26
CA ARG A 321 10.22 -8.61 4.48
C ARG A 321 10.08 -10.05 4.96
N VAL A 322 11.06 -10.53 5.72
CA VAL A 322 11.05 -11.88 6.32
C VAL A 322 9.80 -12.12 7.18
N GLU A 323 9.27 -11.08 7.84
CA GLU A 323 8.09 -11.16 8.72
C GLU A 323 6.81 -11.58 8.00
N GLY A 324 6.73 -11.42 6.67
CA GLY A 324 5.58 -11.87 5.90
C GLY A 324 5.35 -13.38 5.98
N VAL A 325 6.41 -14.17 6.19
CA VAL A 325 6.26 -15.63 6.34
C VAL A 325 5.45 -15.99 7.58
N LEU A 326 5.43 -15.11 8.59
CA LEU A 326 4.71 -15.33 9.85
C LEU A 326 3.20 -15.37 9.65
N LEU A 327 2.68 -14.86 8.52
CA LEU A 327 1.27 -15.00 8.12
C LEU A 327 0.83 -16.45 7.91
N PHE A 328 1.77 -17.38 7.74
CA PHE A 328 1.46 -18.80 7.67
C PHE A 328 0.79 -19.32 8.95
N VAL A 329 1.22 -18.82 10.12
CA VAL A 329 0.67 -19.24 11.42
C VAL A 329 -0.80 -18.83 11.62
N PRO A 330 -1.19 -17.53 11.50
CA PRO A 330 -2.60 -17.15 11.60
C PRO A 330 -3.45 -17.80 10.50
N PHE A 331 -2.90 -18.04 9.30
CA PHE A 331 -3.59 -18.80 8.25
C PHE A 331 -3.93 -20.21 8.74
N LEU A 332 -2.96 -20.94 9.31
CA LEU A 332 -3.19 -22.29 9.85
C LEU A 332 -4.17 -22.29 11.03
N ILE A 333 -4.04 -21.33 11.96
CA ILE A 333 -4.94 -21.21 13.10
C ILE A 333 -6.39 -21.03 12.61
N GLU A 334 -6.63 -20.13 11.67
CA GLU A 334 -7.98 -19.89 11.14
C GLU A 334 -8.48 -21.07 10.30
N ALA A 335 -7.61 -21.76 9.56
CA ALA A 335 -7.96 -22.98 8.84
C ALA A 335 -8.41 -24.11 9.78
N LEU A 336 -7.68 -24.33 10.88
CA LEU A 336 -8.00 -25.33 11.91
C LEU A 336 -9.23 -24.94 12.72
N ALA A 337 -9.35 -23.67 13.12
CA ALA A 337 -10.51 -23.16 13.85
C ALA A 337 -11.79 -23.27 13.01
N SER A 338 -11.69 -23.04 11.71
CA SER A 338 -12.80 -23.26 10.78
C SER A 338 -13.23 -24.73 10.70
N ALA A 339 -12.37 -25.68 11.10
CA ALA A 339 -12.66 -27.12 11.09
C ALA A 339 -13.28 -27.62 12.41
N GLY A 340 -13.00 -26.97 13.54
CA GLY A 340 -13.15 -27.51 14.90
C GLY A 340 -14.56 -27.62 15.53
N ASN A 341 -15.64 -27.14 14.92
CA ASN A 341 -16.99 -27.12 15.55
C ASN A 341 -17.87 -28.36 15.26
N GLY A 342 -17.29 -29.57 15.16
CA GLY A 342 -18.03 -30.85 15.08
C GLY A 342 -18.91 -31.09 13.84
N ARG A 343 -19.19 -30.06 13.03
CA ARG A 343 -19.90 -30.10 11.74
C ARG A 343 -19.04 -29.62 10.56
N ALA A 344 -17.80 -29.17 10.81
CA ALA A 344 -17.09 -28.25 9.92
C ALA A 344 -15.81 -28.80 9.21
N TRP A 345 -15.29 -29.97 9.58
CA TRP A 345 -14.26 -30.65 8.78
C TRP A 345 -14.78 -31.02 7.38
N LYS A 346 -16.03 -31.50 7.31
CA LYS A 346 -16.64 -31.89 6.04
C LYS A 346 -16.71 -30.72 5.03
N PRO A 347 -17.14 -29.47 5.36
CA PRO A 347 -17.21 -28.37 4.38
C PRO A 347 -15.88 -27.81 3.83
N LEU A 348 -14.79 -27.83 4.62
CA LEU A 348 -13.49 -27.24 4.22
C LEU A 348 -12.74 -28.11 3.21
N VAL A 349 -12.85 -29.43 3.39
CA VAL A 349 -12.31 -30.46 2.47
C VAL A 349 -13.43 -31.13 1.67
N ALA A 350 -14.66 -30.57 1.71
CA ALA A 350 -15.88 -31.15 1.10
C ALA A 350 -15.70 -31.48 -0.37
N THR A 351 -14.90 -30.66 -1.04
CA THR A 351 -14.52 -30.88 -2.42
C THR A 351 -13.00 -30.81 -2.55
N PRO A 352 -12.40 -31.63 -3.42
CA PRO A 352 -10.98 -31.56 -3.75
C PRO A 352 -10.55 -30.14 -4.13
N ALA A 353 -11.42 -29.38 -4.79
CA ALA A 353 -11.15 -28.00 -5.18
C ALA A 353 -10.98 -27.04 -3.99
N ARG A 354 -11.76 -27.18 -2.90
CA ARG A 354 -11.60 -26.36 -1.69
C ARG A 354 -10.34 -26.74 -0.92
N ALA A 355 -10.08 -28.04 -0.80
CA ALA A 355 -8.87 -28.58 -0.21
C ALA A 355 -7.62 -28.07 -0.93
N ALA A 356 -7.61 -28.16 -2.27
CA ALA A 356 -6.53 -27.64 -3.10
C ALA A 356 -6.31 -26.15 -2.84
N ARG A 357 -7.36 -25.31 -2.87
CA ARG A 357 -7.24 -23.86 -2.60
C ARG A 357 -6.69 -23.54 -1.21
N LEU A 358 -7.07 -24.31 -0.20
CA LEU A 358 -6.56 -24.17 1.16
C LEU A 358 -5.07 -24.51 1.24
N LEU A 359 -4.69 -25.68 0.74
CA LEU A 359 -3.31 -26.17 0.75
C LEU A 359 -2.40 -25.27 -0.09
N THR A 360 -2.81 -24.93 -1.31
CA THR A 360 -2.06 -24.02 -2.17
C THR A 360 -1.94 -22.65 -1.53
N GLY A 361 -3.03 -22.13 -0.93
CA GLY A 361 -3.01 -20.85 -0.23
C GLY A 361 -2.00 -20.83 0.93
N GLY A 362 -2.03 -21.87 1.77
CA GLY A 362 -1.09 -21.99 2.89
C GLY A 362 0.36 -22.11 2.43
N LEU A 363 0.64 -22.94 1.41
CA LEU A 363 1.99 -23.16 0.89
C LEU A 363 2.58 -21.96 0.17
N LEU A 364 1.76 -21.13 -0.48
CA LEU A 364 2.25 -19.95 -1.20
C LEU A 364 2.96 -18.94 -0.28
N ILE A 365 2.54 -18.84 0.99
CA ILE A 365 3.14 -17.90 1.95
C ILE A 365 4.64 -18.16 2.15
N PRO A 366 5.08 -19.35 2.63
CA PRO A 366 6.50 -19.67 2.76
C PRO A 366 7.22 -19.77 1.41
N LEU A 367 6.51 -20.10 0.32
CA LEU A 367 7.11 -20.08 -1.02
C LEU A 367 7.52 -18.67 -1.47
N GLY A 368 6.86 -17.61 -0.97
CA GLY A 368 7.31 -16.24 -1.20
C GLY A 368 8.73 -15.99 -0.67
N LEU A 369 9.00 -16.39 0.58
CA LEU A 369 10.35 -16.30 1.14
C LEU A 369 11.32 -17.23 0.40
N ALA A 370 10.91 -18.48 0.12
CA ALA A 370 11.75 -19.45 -0.59
C ALA A 370 12.16 -18.97 -1.99
N ALA A 371 11.29 -18.24 -2.70
CA ALA A 371 11.62 -17.66 -3.99
C ALA A 371 12.76 -16.64 -3.88
N TYR A 372 12.79 -15.81 -2.83
CA TYR A 372 13.90 -14.89 -2.61
C TYR A 372 15.18 -15.63 -2.19
N MET A 373 15.06 -16.64 -1.32
CA MET A 373 16.20 -17.50 -0.94
C MET A 373 16.82 -18.19 -2.18
N ALA A 374 16.00 -18.65 -3.13
CA ALA A 374 16.47 -19.21 -4.39
C ALA A 374 17.21 -18.17 -5.25
N THR A 375 16.72 -16.92 -5.31
CA THR A 375 17.44 -15.82 -5.98
C THR A 375 18.82 -15.59 -5.35
N LEU A 376 18.90 -15.57 -4.01
CA LEU A 376 20.18 -15.39 -3.30
C LEU A 376 21.13 -16.58 -3.50
N TRP A 377 20.60 -17.80 -3.57
CA TRP A 377 21.38 -18.98 -3.95
C TRP A 377 22.03 -18.81 -5.33
N VAL A 378 21.27 -18.33 -6.32
CA VAL A 378 21.80 -18.11 -7.69
C VAL A 378 22.83 -16.98 -7.71
N LEU A 379 22.60 -15.88 -6.99
CA LEU A 379 23.46 -14.70 -7.02
C LEU A 379 24.74 -14.82 -6.17
N ARG A 380 24.69 -15.58 -5.07
CA ARG A 380 25.75 -15.60 -4.04
C ARG A 380 26.10 -17.01 -3.54
N GLY A 381 25.34 -18.04 -3.90
CA GLY A 381 25.52 -19.40 -3.36
C GLY A 381 25.08 -19.55 -1.91
N ASP A 382 24.42 -18.53 -1.34
CA ASP A 382 23.96 -18.52 0.05
C ASP A 382 22.47 -18.13 0.11
N PRO A 383 21.55 -19.07 0.42
CA PRO A 383 20.12 -18.81 0.41
C PRO A 383 19.67 -17.99 1.62
N LEU A 384 20.50 -17.88 2.66
CA LEU A 384 20.24 -17.14 3.90
C LEU A 384 21.04 -15.84 3.97
N TYR A 385 21.60 -15.41 2.83
CA TYR A 385 22.47 -14.23 2.80
C TYR A 385 21.79 -12.96 3.35
N PHE A 386 20.46 -12.80 3.17
CA PHE A 386 19.70 -11.69 3.77
C PHE A 386 19.80 -11.61 5.29
N SER A 387 20.04 -12.75 5.95
CA SER A 387 20.27 -12.85 7.39
C SER A 387 21.76 -12.72 7.73
N HIS A 388 22.66 -13.32 6.95
CA HIS A 388 24.11 -13.24 7.21
C HIS A 388 24.66 -11.83 7.00
N VAL A 389 24.18 -11.11 6.00
CA VAL A 389 24.61 -9.73 5.70
C VAL A 389 24.26 -8.74 6.80
N GLN A 390 23.34 -9.08 7.71
CA GLN A 390 22.93 -8.24 8.85
C GLN A 390 24.09 -7.89 9.80
N THR A 391 25.20 -8.65 9.76
CA THR A 391 26.39 -8.35 10.55
C THR A 391 27.03 -7.00 10.21
N HIS A 392 26.75 -6.43 9.03
CA HIS A 392 27.17 -5.07 8.65
C HIS A 392 26.53 -3.98 9.53
N TRP A 393 25.42 -4.31 10.20
CA TRP A 393 24.73 -3.44 11.15
C TRP A 393 24.84 -3.97 12.59
N ASP A 394 25.87 -4.78 12.89
CA ASP A 394 26.10 -5.41 14.19
C ASP A 394 24.92 -6.28 14.69
N ARG A 395 24.11 -6.78 13.76
CA ARG A 395 22.98 -7.66 14.03
C ARG A 395 23.32 -9.11 13.76
N ARG A 396 23.16 -9.95 14.77
CA ARG A 396 23.35 -11.40 14.74
C ARG A 396 22.14 -12.08 15.35
N LEU A 397 21.82 -13.30 14.91
CA LEU A 397 20.79 -14.11 15.53
C LEU A 397 21.14 -14.31 17.02
N ALA A 398 20.21 -14.02 17.91
CA ALA A 398 20.40 -14.17 19.34
C ALA A 398 19.05 -14.47 20.01
N PRO A 399 19.02 -15.01 21.24
CA PRO A 399 17.78 -15.17 21.98
C PRO A 399 17.07 -13.82 22.21
N PRO A 400 15.71 -13.78 22.30
CA PRO A 400 14.93 -12.54 22.41
C PRO A 400 15.33 -11.58 23.55
N TRP A 401 15.90 -12.11 24.64
CA TRP A 401 16.34 -11.30 25.79
C TRP A 401 17.75 -10.71 25.62
N ALA A 402 18.53 -11.16 24.63
CA ALA A 402 19.89 -10.68 24.42
C ALA A 402 19.91 -9.21 23.98
N SER A 403 19.01 -8.82 23.08
CA SER A 403 18.81 -7.44 22.63
C SER A 403 18.38 -6.51 23.77
N LEU A 404 17.50 -6.97 24.66
CA LEU A 404 17.12 -6.23 25.87
C LEU A 404 18.31 -5.99 26.80
N GLY A 405 19.12 -7.04 27.04
CA GLY A 405 20.32 -6.93 27.86
C GLY A 405 21.38 -6.02 27.23
N HIS A 406 21.53 -6.05 25.91
CA HIS A 406 22.39 -5.13 25.17
C HIS A 406 21.93 -3.68 25.35
N ALA A 407 20.66 -3.38 25.05
CA ALA A 407 20.10 -2.03 25.20
C ALA A 407 20.24 -1.51 26.63
N TYR A 408 19.93 -2.34 27.64
CA TYR A 408 20.11 -1.98 29.05
C TYR A 408 21.56 -1.64 29.39
N ARG A 409 22.53 -2.49 29.00
CA ARG A 409 23.95 -2.24 29.27
C ARG A 409 24.43 -0.97 28.57
N THR A 410 24.04 -0.72 27.33
CA THR A 410 24.40 0.49 26.60
C THR A 410 23.83 1.74 27.26
N ILE A 411 22.60 1.69 27.78
CA ILE A 411 21.99 2.82 28.50
C ILE A 411 22.65 3.03 29.87
N ALA A 412 22.82 1.94 30.65
CA ALA A 412 23.32 1.99 32.02
C ALA A 412 24.80 2.36 32.11
N HIS A 413 25.63 1.85 31.20
CA HIS A 413 27.08 2.09 31.18
C HIS A 413 27.51 3.14 30.15
N GLY A 414 26.58 3.60 29.30
CA GLY A 414 26.86 4.58 28.24
C GLY A 414 27.07 6.02 28.73
N VAL A 415 26.63 6.34 29.96
CA VAL A 415 26.71 7.69 30.55
C VAL A 415 28.16 8.18 30.70
N HIS A 416 29.16 7.30 30.64
CA HIS A 416 30.58 7.63 30.80
C HIS A 416 31.44 7.47 29.52
N GLY A 417 30.84 7.33 28.33
CA GLY A 417 31.64 7.24 27.10
C GLY A 417 30.92 7.11 25.75
N HIS A 418 29.58 7.08 25.69
CA HIS A 418 28.84 7.00 24.43
C HIS A 418 28.16 8.34 24.09
N ALA A 419 28.00 8.63 22.80
CA ALA A 419 27.30 9.84 22.35
C ALA A 419 25.82 9.83 22.82
N PRO A 420 25.29 10.96 23.36
CA PRO A 420 23.91 11.05 23.83
C PRO A 420 22.84 10.55 22.84
N ALA A 421 23.08 10.72 21.54
CA ALA A 421 22.20 10.25 20.48
C ALA A 421 22.05 8.71 20.46
N LEU A 422 23.11 7.96 20.77
CA LEU A 422 23.04 6.49 20.83
C LEU A 422 22.17 6.04 22.00
N ILE A 423 22.33 6.67 23.17
CA ILE A 423 21.52 6.38 24.37
C ILE A 423 20.06 6.67 24.09
N ALA A 424 19.76 7.81 23.46
CA ALA A 424 18.40 8.19 23.07
C ALA A 424 17.79 7.15 22.10
N GLY A 425 18.52 6.73 21.07
CA GLY A 425 18.08 5.70 20.13
C GLY A 425 17.76 4.37 20.82
N GLN A 426 18.67 3.85 21.64
CA GLN A 426 18.44 2.61 22.41
C GLN A 426 17.24 2.73 23.37
N THR A 427 17.07 3.91 23.98
CA THR A 427 15.94 4.17 24.88
C THR A 427 14.61 4.15 24.13
N ILE A 428 14.56 4.74 22.93
CA ILE A 428 13.38 4.73 22.07
C ILE A 428 13.06 3.28 21.64
N GLU A 429 14.05 2.52 21.16
CA GLU A 429 13.82 1.15 20.72
C GLU A 429 13.34 0.24 21.85
N LEU A 430 13.91 0.40 23.05
CA LEU A 430 13.49 -0.30 24.25
C LEU A 430 12.06 0.11 24.67
N ALA A 431 11.72 1.40 24.62
CA ALA A 431 10.38 1.89 24.95
C ALA A 431 9.31 1.34 24.01
N PHE A 432 9.56 1.31 22.69
CA PHE A 432 8.62 0.73 21.73
C PHE A 432 8.51 -0.79 21.88
N THR A 433 9.61 -1.46 22.22
CA THR A 433 9.59 -2.90 22.55
C THR A 433 8.68 -3.18 23.75
N PHE A 434 8.86 -2.44 24.84
CA PHE A 434 8.01 -2.57 26.02
C PHE A 434 6.55 -2.19 25.73
N LEU A 435 6.31 -1.15 24.92
CA LEU A 435 4.97 -0.76 24.49
C LEU A 435 4.27 -1.92 23.77
N MET A 436 4.92 -2.55 22.79
CA MET A 436 4.35 -3.69 22.05
C MET A 436 4.04 -4.87 22.98
N VAL A 437 4.98 -5.24 23.85
CA VAL A 437 4.81 -6.35 24.81
C VAL A 437 3.70 -6.04 25.81
N ALA A 438 3.64 -4.83 26.36
CA ALA A 438 2.62 -4.41 27.31
C ALA A 438 1.22 -4.42 26.67
N ILE A 439 1.08 -3.90 25.44
CA ILE A 439 -0.19 -3.94 24.70
C ILE A 439 -0.58 -5.38 24.39
N LEU A 440 0.35 -6.24 23.97
CA LEU A 440 0.08 -7.66 23.74
C LEU A 440 -0.47 -8.32 25.01
N ILE A 441 0.21 -8.18 26.15
CA ILE A 441 -0.18 -8.83 27.41
C ILE A 441 -1.54 -8.30 27.89
N ALA A 442 -1.71 -6.98 27.98
CA ALA A 442 -2.93 -6.38 28.49
C ALA A 442 -4.13 -6.55 27.53
N GLY A 443 -3.86 -6.65 26.22
CA GLY A 443 -4.86 -6.79 25.17
C GLY A 443 -5.08 -8.22 24.67
N PHE A 444 -4.33 -9.22 25.17
CA PHE A 444 -4.29 -10.57 24.62
C PHE A 444 -5.68 -11.21 24.45
N LYS A 445 -6.54 -11.04 25.46
CA LYS A 445 -7.91 -11.59 25.48
C LYS A 445 -8.93 -10.80 24.67
N ARG A 446 -8.54 -9.64 24.10
CA ARG A 446 -9.42 -8.78 23.28
C ARG A 446 -9.36 -9.10 21.79
N LEU A 447 -8.38 -9.90 21.38
CA LEU A 447 -8.12 -10.24 19.99
C LEU A 447 -8.48 -11.71 19.70
N PRO A 448 -8.84 -12.03 18.44
CA PRO A 448 -8.85 -13.41 17.97
C PRO A 448 -7.47 -14.07 18.15
N VAL A 449 -7.46 -15.39 18.37
CA VAL A 449 -6.22 -16.15 18.62
C VAL A 449 -5.20 -15.97 17.49
N SER A 450 -5.66 -15.94 16.23
CA SER A 450 -4.81 -15.70 15.06
C SER A 450 -4.11 -14.34 15.10
N PHE A 451 -4.78 -13.29 15.57
CA PHE A 451 -4.23 -11.94 15.68
C PHE A 451 -3.18 -11.89 16.79
N SER A 452 -3.49 -12.50 17.95
CA SER A 452 -2.55 -12.57 19.08
C SER A 452 -1.31 -13.41 18.75
N ALA A 453 -1.47 -14.52 18.03
CA ALA A 453 -0.36 -15.35 17.58
C ALA A 453 0.56 -14.60 16.61
N TYR A 454 -0.03 -13.93 15.61
CA TYR A 454 0.74 -13.08 14.70
C TYR A 454 1.46 -11.95 15.46
N MET A 455 0.75 -11.25 16.34
CA MET A 455 1.34 -10.17 17.14
C MET A 455 2.51 -10.65 17.98
N THR A 456 2.40 -11.82 18.59
CA THR A 456 3.45 -12.44 19.40
C THR A 456 4.68 -12.78 18.57
N LEU A 457 4.48 -13.42 17.41
CA LEU A 457 5.58 -13.78 16.52
C LEU A 457 6.28 -12.55 15.93
N SER A 458 5.52 -11.54 15.52
CA SER A 458 6.05 -10.27 15.00
C SER A 458 6.79 -9.44 16.06
N ILE A 459 6.66 -9.75 17.35
CA ILE A 459 7.48 -9.14 18.41
C ILE A 459 8.71 -10.01 18.67
N ILE A 460 8.53 -11.32 18.83
CA ILE A 460 9.62 -12.24 19.20
C ILE A 460 10.69 -12.33 18.11
N VAL A 461 10.29 -12.38 16.83
CA VAL A 461 11.24 -12.57 15.73
C VAL A 461 12.23 -11.40 15.61
N PRO A 462 11.81 -10.13 15.57
CA PRO A 462 12.75 -9.00 15.60
C PRO A 462 13.59 -8.91 16.88
N MET A 463 13.01 -9.29 18.03
CA MET A 463 13.75 -9.36 19.31
C MET A 463 14.83 -10.44 19.30
N SER A 464 14.70 -11.47 18.47
CA SER A 464 15.64 -12.60 18.34
C SER A 464 16.91 -12.23 17.57
N THR A 465 17.43 -11.04 17.82
CA THR A 465 18.70 -10.55 17.28
C THR A 465 19.53 -9.90 18.39
N SER A 466 20.79 -9.60 18.14
CA SER A 466 21.69 -8.95 19.12
C SER A 466 21.32 -7.49 19.43
N SER A 467 20.37 -6.89 18.72
CA SER A 467 20.01 -5.47 18.81
C SER A 467 18.50 -5.26 18.70
N LEU A 468 17.98 -4.20 19.34
CA LEU A 468 16.57 -3.76 19.18
C LEU A 468 16.38 -2.84 17.97
N MET A 469 17.38 -2.79 17.07
CA MET A 469 17.38 -1.93 15.91
C MET A 469 16.05 -2.03 15.15
N SER A 470 15.40 -0.88 14.93
CA SER A 470 14.14 -0.76 14.18
C SER A 470 12.86 -1.26 14.84
N MET A 471 12.87 -1.56 16.14
CA MET A 471 11.65 -1.89 16.90
C MET A 471 10.48 -0.89 16.75
N PRO A 472 10.70 0.44 16.65
CA PRO A 472 9.62 1.38 16.38
C PRO A 472 8.97 1.21 15.00
N ARG A 473 9.69 0.71 13.99
CA ARG A 473 9.15 0.39 12.66
C ARG A 473 8.42 -0.95 12.64
N PHE A 474 8.90 -1.94 13.39
CA PHE A 474 8.17 -3.20 13.59
C PHE A 474 6.83 -2.96 14.31
N ALA A 475 6.78 -2.04 15.27
CA ALA A 475 5.54 -1.60 15.91
C ALA A 475 4.55 -0.94 14.94
N LEU A 476 5.04 -0.14 13.98
CA LEU A 476 4.22 0.59 13.02
C LEU A 476 3.35 -0.32 12.14
N VAL A 477 3.88 -1.49 11.76
CA VAL A 477 3.20 -2.46 10.87
C VAL A 477 2.41 -3.53 11.63
N LEU A 478 2.47 -3.50 12.97
CA LEU A 478 1.83 -4.47 13.86
C LEU A 478 0.33 -4.17 14.04
N PHE A 479 -0.47 -4.38 12.98
CA PHE A 479 -1.89 -4.00 12.96
C PHE A 479 -2.72 -4.43 14.19
N PRO A 480 -2.51 -5.61 14.84
CA PRO A 480 -3.32 -6.00 16.00
C PRO A 480 -3.13 -5.07 17.20
N MET A 481 -1.95 -4.46 17.34
CA MET A 481 -1.66 -3.44 18.34
C MET A 481 -2.64 -2.27 18.21
N PHE A 482 -2.85 -1.79 16.99
CA PHE A 482 -3.75 -0.67 16.70
C PHE A 482 -5.22 -1.03 16.88
N VAL A 483 -5.59 -2.31 16.72
CA VAL A 483 -6.93 -2.81 17.10
C VAL A 483 -7.15 -2.69 18.61
N ILE A 484 -6.19 -3.14 19.42
CA ILE A 484 -6.28 -3.04 20.89
C ILE A 484 -6.36 -1.57 21.32
N LEU A 485 -5.48 -0.72 20.79
CA LEU A 485 -5.50 0.72 21.07
C LEU A 485 -6.85 1.34 20.68
N ALA A 486 -7.41 0.99 19.53
CA ALA A 486 -8.72 1.47 19.10
C ALA A 486 -9.88 0.98 19.98
N LEU A 487 -9.79 -0.22 20.55
CA LEU A 487 -10.78 -0.71 21.51
C LEU A 487 -10.71 0.09 22.82
N TRP A 488 -9.51 0.32 23.36
CA TRP A 488 -9.33 1.09 24.59
C TRP A 488 -9.61 2.58 24.41
N GLY A 489 -9.27 3.13 23.25
CA GLY A 489 -9.55 4.50 22.83
C GLY A 489 -11.04 4.84 22.69
N ALA A 490 -11.94 3.89 22.89
CA ALA A 490 -13.35 4.21 23.16
C ALA A 490 -13.52 5.04 24.45
N ARG A 491 -12.57 4.94 25.39
CA ARG A 491 -12.49 5.80 26.57
C ARG A 491 -11.79 7.11 26.20
N PRO A 492 -12.40 8.29 26.44
CA PRO A 492 -11.84 9.58 26.03
C PRO A 492 -10.42 9.83 26.55
N TRP A 493 -10.13 9.47 27.80
CA TRP A 493 -8.79 9.68 28.37
C TRP A 493 -7.72 8.82 27.68
N VAL A 494 -8.03 7.57 27.29
CA VAL A 494 -7.08 6.72 26.56
C VAL A 494 -6.84 7.29 25.17
N ASN A 495 -7.90 7.72 24.48
CA ASN A 495 -7.77 8.38 23.18
C ASN A 495 -6.86 9.60 23.28
N ASN A 496 -7.09 10.45 24.28
CA ASN A 496 -6.31 11.66 24.48
C ASN A 496 -4.85 11.34 24.76
N VAL A 497 -4.54 10.31 25.58
CA VAL A 497 -3.17 9.84 25.80
C VAL A 497 -2.53 9.37 24.49
N VAL A 498 -3.19 8.49 23.73
CA VAL A 498 -2.65 8.00 22.45
C VAL A 498 -2.34 9.17 21.50
N VAL A 499 -3.27 10.12 21.35
CA VAL A 499 -3.10 11.27 20.46
C VAL A 499 -2.02 12.23 20.96
N ALA A 500 -2.01 12.55 22.26
CA ALA A 500 -1.09 13.49 22.88
C ALA A 500 0.36 13.01 22.84
N PHE A 501 0.62 11.71 22.86
CA PHE A 501 1.97 11.18 22.66
C PHE A 501 2.30 10.94 21.18
N SER A 502 1.34 10.44 20.38
CA SER A 502 1.63 10.05 19.00
C SER A 502 1.90 11.24 18.09
N LEU A 503 1.10 12.31 18.16
CA LEU A 503 1.27 13.46 17.26
C LEU A 503 2.58 14.23 17.49
N PRO A 504 2.97 14.61 18.73
CA PRO A 504 4.24 15.30 18.95
C PRO A 504 5.45 14.43 18.60
N LEU A 505 5.43 13.14 18.95
CA LEU A 505 6.50 12.23 18.58
C LEU A 505 6.57 12.02 17.07
N LEU A 506 5.44 11.94 16.37
CA LEU A 506 5.40 11.90 14.91
C LEU A 506 6.03 13.17 14.31
N GLY A 507 5.71 14.34 14.84
CA GLY A 507 6.34 15.60 14.41
C GLY A 507 7.86 15.56 14.62
N LEU A 508 8.31 15.21 15.82
CA LEU A 508 9.73 15.11 16.18
C LEU A 508 10.48 14.10 15.31
N PHE A 509 9.92 12.91 15.13
CA PHE A 509 10.52 11.84 14.33
C PHE A 509 10.51 12.16 12.83
N THR A 510 9.50 12.89 12.36
CA THR A 510 9.48 13.41 10.99
C THR A 510 10.60 14.43 10.79
N VAL A 511 10.81 15.35 11.75
CA VAL A 511 11.94 16.30 11.72
C VAL A 511 13.27 15.54 11.66
N PHE A 512 13.51 14.63 12.60
CA PHE A 512 14.76 13.86 12.65
C PHE A 512 15.02 13.07 11.37
N PHE A 513 14.01 12.36 10.85
CA PHE A 513 14.11 11.68 9.56
C PHE A 513 14.48 12.66 8.43
N SER A 514 13.82 13.83 8.41
CA SER A 514 13.99 14.88 7.41
C SER A 514 15.31 15.62 7.51
N ASP A 515 16.15 15.28 8.48
CA ASP A 515 17.48 15.86 8.71
C ASP A 515 18.58 14.81 8.89
N TRP A 516 18.36 13.56 8.42
CA TRP A 516 19.35 12.47 8.52
C TRP A 516 19.75 12.12 9.98
N TYR A 517 18.86 12.37 10.93
CA TYR A 517 18.96 11.78 12.26
C TYR A 517 18.25 10.42 12.26
N TRP A 518 18.89 9.44 12.90
CA TRP A 518 18.34 8.09 12.99
C TRP A 518 17.16 8.07 13.96
N VAL A 519 16.05 7.49 13.53
CA VAL A 519 14.81 7.42 14.31
C VAL A 519 14.40 5.98 14.58
N ALA A 520 14.54 5.10 13.59
CA ALA A 520 14.17 3.70 13.66
C ALA A 520 14.69 2.92 12.45
#